data_AF-A0AA97HP94-F1
#
_entry.id   AF-A0AA97HP94-F1
#
_cell.length_a   1.000
_cell.length_b   1.000
_cell.length_c   1.000
_cell.angle_alpha   90.00
_cell.angle_beta   90.00
_cell.angle_gamma   90.00
#
_symmetry.space_group_name_H-M   'P 1'
#
loop_
_entity.id
_entity.type
_entity.pdbx_description
1 polymer ?
#
loop_
_entity_poly.entity_id
_entity_poly.type
_entity_poly.pdbx_seq_one_letter_code
_entity_poly.pdbx_strand_id
1 'polypeptide(L)' 'MSLNDYAVRQLTSGLQTFDDYGLSTYTDVSADLRSGEQVVLKAKVLFLDATELYIRIFYLGGTANTLLSYAY' A
#
# COMPACT_ATOMS: atom_id res chain seq x y z
N MET A 1 3.72 14.28 14.11
CA MET A 1 3.68 13.20 13.11
C MET A 1 2.23 12.87 12.87
N SER A 2 1.77 12.96 11.63
CA SER A 2 0.38 12.64 11.30
C SER A 2 0.20 11.12 11.25
N LEU A 3 -1.00 10.61 11.50
CA LEU A 3 -1.33 9.19 11.37
C LEU A 3 -1.00 8.65 9.95
N ASN A 4 -1.06 9.56 8.95
CA ASN A 4 -0.71 9.32 7.55
C ASN A 4 0.78 8.93 7.40
N ASP A 5 1.69 9.70 8.02
CA ASP A 5 3.13 9.45 7.92
C ASP A 5 3.51 8.08 8.48
N TYR A 6 2.83 7.62 9.53
CA TYR A 6 3.10 6.32 10.15
C TYR A 6 2.60 5.15 9.29
N ALA A 7 1.36 5.23 8.80
CA ALA A 7 0.75 4.18 8.00
C ALA A 7 1.43 4.02 6.63
N VAL A 8 1.73 5.14 5.96
CA VAL A 8 2.51 5.13 4.71
C VAL A 8 3.87 4.52 4.95
N ARG A 9 4.59 4.91 6.01
CA ARG A 9 5.92 4.39 6.30
C ARG A 9 5.93 2.88 6.56
N GLN A 10 4.94 2.34 7.27
CA GLN A 10 4.84 0.88 7.47
C GLN A 10 4.55 0.13 6.16
N LEU A 11 3.64 0.65 5.33
CA LEU A 11 3.35 0.04 4.03
C LEU A 11 4.60 0.07 3.14
N THR A 12 5.28 1.21 3.08
CA THR A 12 6.53 1.36 2.33
C THR A 12 7.60 0.39 2.82
N SER A 13 7.78 0.19 4.14
CA SER A 13 8.79 -0.77 4.63
C SER A 13 8.46 -2.23 4.26
N GLY A 14 7.18 -2.61 4.28
CA GLY A 14 6.76 -3.94 3.85
C GLY A 14 6.99 -4.15 2.36
N LEU A 15 6.77 -3.11 1.55
CA LEU A 15 6.98 -3.16 0.12
C LEU A 15 8.46 -3.13 -0.28
N GLN A 16 9.28 -2.37 0.45
CA GLN A 16 10.73 -2.30 0.27
C GLN A 16 11.39 -3.68 0.44
N THR A 17 10.77 -4.57 1.21
CA THR A 17 11.22 -5.97 1.32
C THR A 17 11.15 -6.71 -0.03
N PHE A 18 10.18 -6.40 -0.89
CA PHE A 18 10.13 -6.98 -2.25
C PHE A 18 11.27 -6.47 -3.13
N ASP A 19 11.62 -5.18 -3.00
CA ASP A 19 12.75 -4.60 -3.73
C ASP A 19 14.08 -5.18 -3.24
N ASP A 20 14.26 -5.32 -1.93
CA ASP A 20 15.48 -5.88 -1.30
C ASP A 20 15.72 -7.34 -1.72
N TYR A 21 14.66 -8.13 -1.90
CA TYR A 21 14.75 -9.49 -2.42
C TYR A 21 14.79 -9.56 -3.95
N GLY A 22 14.75 -8.41 -4.64
CA GLY A 22 14.75 -8.32 -6.10
C GLY A 22 13.53 -8.99 -6.73
N LEU A 23 12.37 -8.98 -6.06
CA LEU A 23 11.14 -9.61 -6.55
C LEU A 23 10.32 -8.63 -7.41
N SER A 24 10.45 -7.32 -7.18
CA SER A 24 9.74 -6.26 -7.88
C SER A 24 10.63 -5.47 -8.83
N THR A 25 10.04 -5.01 -9.93
CA THR A 25 10.65 -4.07 -10.89
C THR A 25 10.16 -2.64 -10.69
N TYR A 26 8.98 -2.50 -10.08
CA TYR A 26 8.34 -1.22 -9.85
C TYR A 26 7.40 -1.32 -8.66
N THR A 27 7.49 -0.33 -7.77
CA THR A 27 6.61 -0.17 -6.62
C THR A 27 6.16 1.29 -6.57
N ASP A 28 4.85 1.52 -6.55
CA ASP A 28 4.25 2.85 -6.43
C ASP A 28 3.25 2.88 -5.29
N VAL A 29 3.35 3.90 -4.44
CA VAL A 29 2.53 4.06 -3.23
C VAL A 29 1.89 5.44 -3.24
N SER A 30 0.57 5.48 -3.12
CA SER A 30 -0.19 6.73 -3.00
C SER A 30 -1.16 6.68 -1.83
N ALA A 31 -1.39 7.84 -1.22
CA ALA A 31 -2.36 8.03 -0.15
C ALA A 31 -3.40 9.06 -0.59
N ASP A 32 -4.68 8.75 -0.37
CA ASP A 32 -5.82 9.57 -0.76
C ASP A 32 -6.71 9.83 0.46
N LEU A 33 -6.90 11.10 0.81
CA LEU A 33 -7.75 11.54 1.92
C LEU A 33 -9.18 11.69 1.42
N ARG A 34 -10.07 10.82 1.89
CA ARG A 34 -11.50 10.88 1.60
C ARG A 34 -12.27 11.54 2.74
N SER A 35 -13.41 12.13 2.40
CA SER A 35 -14.29 12.81 3.36
C SER A 35 -14.62 11.91 4.57
N GLY A 36 -14.53 12.46 5.79
CA GLY A 36 -14.89 11.75 7.02
C GLY A 36 -13.78 10.90 7.64
N GLU A 37 -12.56 11.44 7.75
CA GLU A 37 -11.39 10.79 8.38
C GLU A 37 -10.96 9.45 7.76
N GLN A 38 -11.37 9.20 6.52
CA GLN A 38 -10.99 7.99 5.81
C GLN A 38 -9.71 8.23 5.01
N VAL A 39 -8.68 7.43 5.27
CA VAL A 39 -7.46 7.43 4.46
C VAL A 39 -7.40 6.14 3.65
N VAL A 40 -7.24 6.27 2.34
CA VAL A 40 -7.04 5.13 1.44
C VAL A 40 -5.59 5.09 1.02
N LEU A 41 -4.86 4.06 1.44
CA LEU A 41 -3.55 3.75 0.90
C LEU A 41 -3.71 2.81 -0.29
N LYS A 42 -3.01 3.13 -1.37
CA LYS A 42 -2.95 2.31 -2.58
C LYS A 42 -1.49 2.01 -2.85
N ALA A 43 -1.16 0.74 -3.07
CA ALA A 43 0.13 0.34 -3.60
C ALA A 43 -0.08 -0.49 -4.87
N LYS A 44 0.76 -0.21 -5.87
CA LYS A 44 0.90 -1.01 -7.08
C LYS A 44 2.31 -1.57 -7.09
N VAL A 45 2.43 -2.89 -7.22
CA VAL A 45 3.70 -3.60 -7.35
C VAL A 45 3.69 -4.35 -8.68
N LEU A 46 4.74 -4.20 -9.47
CA LEU A 46 4.99 -5.01 -10.66
C LEU A 46 6.15 -5.96 -10.34
N PHE A 47 5.87 -7.26 -10.38
CA PHE A 47 6.87 -8.29 -10.15
C PHE A 47 7.69 -8.59 -11.41
N LEU A 48 8.84 -9.25 -11.23
CA LEU A 48 9.73 -9.64 -12.32
C LEU A 48 9.06 -10.55 -13.37
N ASP A 49 8.07 -11.33 -12.97
CA ASP A 49 7.28 -12.22 -13.83
C ASP A 49 6.16 -11.47 -14.59
N ALA A 50 6.16 -10.14 -14.52
CA ALA A 50 5.13 -9.24 -15.05
C ALA A 50 3.76 -9.36 -14.35
N THR A 51 3.67 -10.07 -13.21
CA THR A 51 2.46 -10.09 -12.39
C THR A 51 2.30 -8.74 -11.68
N GLU A 52 1.06 -8.23 -11.63
CA GLU A 52 0.74 -7.00 -10.91
C GLU A 52 -0.01 -7.30 -9.60
N LEU A 53 0.43 -6.67 -8.50
CA LEU A 53 -0.26 -6.71 -7.23
C LEU A 53 -0.75 -5.32 -6.85
N TYR A 54 -2.05 -5.24 -6.56
CA TYR A 54 -2.73 -4.01 -6.15
C TYR A 54 -3.20 -4.16 -4.70
N ILE A 55 -2.60 -3.39 -3.79
CA ILE A 55 -2.98 -3.38 -2.39
C ILE A 55 -3.77 -2.11 -2.11
N ARG A 56 -4.95 -2.24 -1.49
CA ARG A 56 -5.75 -1.10 -1.03
C ARG A 56 -6.12 -1.25 0.44
N ILE A 57 -5.67 -0.31 1.27
CA ILE A 57 -5.94 -0.31 2.71
C ILE A 57 -6.82 0.88 3.05
N PHE A 58 -7.91 0.62 3.78
CA PHE A 58 -8.81 1.65 4.27
C PHE A 58 -8.56 1.85 5.76
N TYR A 59 -8.15 3.06 6.12
CA TYR A 59 -8.09 3.50 7.51
C TYR A 59 -9.38 4.27 7.81
N LEU A 60 -10.23 3.68 8.64
CA LEU A 60 -11.45 4.30 9.14
C LEU A 60 -11.19 4.69 10.60
N GLY A 61 -10.95 5.98 10.87
CA GLY A 61 -10.83 6.59 12.21
C GLY A 61 -10.73 5.63 13.41
N GLY A 62 -9.60 4.91 13.53
CA GLY A 62 -9.31 4.01 14.66
C GLY A 62 -9.14 2.52 14.32
N THR A 63 -9.56 2.03 13.15
CA THR A 63 -9.35 0.63 12.73
C THR A 63 -8.91 0.53 11.26
N ALA A 64 -7.78 -0.13 11.02
CA ALA A 64 -7.27 -0.40 9.68
C ALA A 64 -7.96 -1.65 9.12
N ASN A 65 -8.83 -1.49 8.12
CA ASN A 65 -9.40 -2.60 7.37
C ASN A 65 -8.57 -2.81 6.10
N THR A 66 -7.72 -3.84 6.12
CA THR A 66 -6.91 -4.26 4.97
C THR A 66 -7.78 -5.15 4.07
N LEU A 67 -8.19 -4.63 2.91
CA LEU A 67 -8.84 -5.42 1.86
C LEU A 67 -7.79 -5.81 0.82
N LEU A 68 -7.27 -7.03 0.91
CA LEU A 68 -6.41 -7.59 -0.13
C LEU A 68 -7.26 -7.96 -1.35
N SER A 69 -7.01 -7.34 -2.49
CA SER A 69 -7.67 -7.66 -3.76
C SER A 69 -6.62 -8.06 -4.77
N TYR A 70 -6.68 -9.30 -5.23
CA TYR A 70 -5.83 -9.81 -6.31
C TYR A 70 -6.60 -9.63 -7.63
N ALA A 71 -5.99 -8.94 -8.60
CA ALA A 71 -6.45 -8.95 -9.97
C ALA A 71 -5.45 -9.78 -10.78
N TYR A 72 -5.95 -10.82 -11.46
CA TYR A 72 -5.20 -11.67 -12.39
C TYR A 72 -5.09 -11.02 -13.76
#